data_AF-X1QA59-F1
#
_entry.id   AF-X1QA59-F1
#
_cell.length_a   1.000
_cell.length_b   1.000
_cell.length_c   1.000
_cell.angle_alpha   90.00
_cell.angle_beta   90.00
_cell.angle_gamma   90.00
#
_symmetry.space_group_name_H-M   'P 1'
#
loop_
_entity.id
_entity.type
_entity.pdbx_description
1 polymer ?
#
loop_
_entity_poly.entity_id
_entity_poly.type
_entity_poly.pdbx_seq_one_letter_code
_entity_poly.pdbx_strand_id
1 'polypeptide(L)'
;MCAYWDEEKPKKRTRLSKTAQYALKRATGNACIVCGKSEKEVGKLVYAHIVKPHSKGGALLLPMCRNCHGNHDDGLLTAREWKKLYPTK
;
A
#
# COMPACT_ATOMS: atom_id res chain seq x y z
N MET A 1 -15.38 -16.55 38.98
CA MET A 1 -15.26 -15.28 38.21
C MET A 1 -14.78 -15.65 36.82
N CYS A 2 -15.69 -15.76 35.86
CA CYS A 2 -15.36 -16.20 34.50
C CYS A 2 -14.91 -15.00 33.65
N ALA A 3 -13.73 -15.13 33.05
CA ALA A 3 -13.11 -14.13 32.21
C ALA A 3 -13.95 -13.89 30.94
N TYR A 4 -14.33 -12.63 30.73
CA TYR A 4 -14.99 -12.14 29.53
C TYR A 4 -13.91 -12.01 28.44
N TRP A 5 -13.84 -12.97 27.54
CA TRP A 5 -13.07 -12.84 26.30
C TRP A 5 -13.83 -11.88 25.39
N ASP A 6 -13.40 -10.62 25.34
CA ASP A 6 -13.77 -9.71 24.26
C ASP A 6 -13.19 -10.27 22.96
N GLU A 7 -13.99 -11.07 22.25
CA GLU A 7 -13.73 -11.43 20.86
C GLU A 7 -13.82 -10.15 20.02
N GLU A 8 -12.71 -9.40 19.95
CA GLU A 8 -12.57 -8.29 19.02
C GLU A 8 -12.82 -8.82 17.60
N LYS A 9 -14.05 -8.62 17.10
CA LYS A 9 -14.43 -9.02 15.74
C LYS A 9 -13.38 -8.50 14.76
N PRO A 10 -12.83 -9.34 13.87
CA PRO A 10 -11.79 -8.91 12.95
C PRO A 10 -12.32 -7.74 12.12
N LYS A 11 -11.75 -6.55 12.31
CA LYS A 11 -12.11 -5.34 11.55
C LYS A 11 -11.96 -5.69 10.06
N LYS A 12 -13.09 -5.74 9.33
CA LYS A 12 -13.09 -6.03 7.89
C LYS A 12 -12.15 -5.05 7.21
N ARG A 13 -11.06 -5.56 6.60
CA ARG A 13 -10.16 -4.75 5.78
C ARG A 13 -10.99 -4.11 4.67
N THR A 14 -11.23 -2.80 4.76
CA THR A 14 -11.97 -2.04 3.77
C THR A 14 -11.16 -2.03 2.48
N ARG A 15 -11.60 -2.78 1.47
CA ARG A 15 -11.04 -2.66 0.12
C ARG A 15 -11.32 -1.26 -0.39
N LEU A 16 -10.31 -0.61 -0.97
CA LEU A 16 -10.50 0.66 -1.64
C LEU A 16 -11.54 0.49 -2.75
N SER A 17 -12.50 1.41 -2.85
CA SER A 17 -13.48 1.39 -3.94
C SER A 17 -12.78 1.45 -5.30
N LYS A 18 -13.40 0.90 -6.35
CA LYS A 18 -12.84 0.97 -7.70
C LYS A 18 -12.54 2.42 -8.11
N THR A 19 -13.43 3.36 -7.78
CA THR A 19 -13.25 4.78 -8.07
C THR A 19 -12.00 5.36 -7.41
N ALA A 20 -11.78 5.05 -6.13
CA ALA A 20 -10.59 5.50 -5.42
C ALA A 20 -9.30 4.86 -5.98
N GLN A 21 -9.37 3.60 -6.40
CA GLN A 21 -8.26 2.93 -7.10
C GLN A 21 -7.90 3.64 -8.41
N TYR A 22 -8.91 3.98 -9.22
CA TYR A 22 -8.70 4.74 -10.46
C TYR A 22 -8.13 6.14 -10.21
N ALA A 23 -8.65 6.87 -9.23
CA ALA A 23 -8.15 8.20 -8.88
C ALA A 23 -6.68 8.15 -8.44
N LEU A 24 -6.33 7.16 -7.60
CA LEU A 24 -4.97 6.96 -7.11
C LEU A 24 -4.00 6.59 -8.24
N LYS A 25 -4.39 5.68 -9.14
CA LYS A 25 -3.60 5.36 -10.34
C LYS A 25 -3.33 6.59 -11.20
N ARG A 26 -4.34 7.44 -11.41
CA ARG A 26 -4.16 8.70 -12.16
C ARG A 26 -3.20 9.66 -11.44
N ALA A 27 -3.31 9.76 -10.12
CA ALA A 27 -2.41 10.60 -9.31
C ALA A 27 -0.94 10.14 -9.37
N THR A 28 -0.69 8.84 -9.56
CA THR A 28 0.68 8.30 -9.74
C THR A 28 1.09 8.17 -11.21
N GLY A 29 0.39 8.83 -12.15
CA GLY A 29 0.73 8.79 -13.57
C GLY A 29 0.56 7.42 -14.22
N ASN A 30 -0.34 6.57 -13.69
CA ASN A 30 -0.51 5.17 -14.07
C ASN A 30 0.81 4.37 -14.03
N ALA A 31 1.67 4.70 -13.06
CA ALA A 31 2.97 4.09 -12.88
C ALA A 31 3.16 3.55 -11.46
N CYS A 32 4.15 2.65 -11.31
CA CYS A 32 4.61 2.17 -10.04
C CYS A 32 5.26 3.30 -9.24
N ILE A 33 4.81 3.52 -8.00
CA ILE A 33 5.34 4.59 -7.14
C ILE A 33 6.83 4.41 -6.78
N VAL A 34 7.34 3.18 -6.82
CA VAL A 34 8.73 2.84 -6.44
C VAL A 34 9.68 3.03 -7.63
N CYS A 35 9.44 2.31 -8.73
CA CYS A 35 10.36 2.27 -9.87
C CYS A 35 9.98 3.20 -11.02
N GLY A 36 8.79 3.82 -10.99
CA GLY A 36 8.32 4.76 -12.02
C GLY A 36 7.88 4.11 -13.33
N LYS A 37 8.03 2.80 -13.50
CA LYS A 37 7.57 2.08 -14.71
C LYS A 37 6.05 2.13 -14.83
N SER A 38 5.57 2.38 -16.04
CA SER A 38 4.14 2.48 -16.34
C SER A 38 3.45 1.12 -16.27
N GLU A 39 2.12 1.11 -16.07
CA GLU A 39 1.31 -0.12 -16.11
C GLU A 39 1.46 -0.86 -17.45
N LYS A 40 1.70 -0.15 -18.56
CA LYS A 40 1.95 -0.75 -19.87
C LYS A 40 3.25 -1.57 -19.90
N GLU A 41 4.30 -1.09 -19.23
CA GLU A 41 5.61 -1.76 -19.20
C GLU A 41 5.63 -2.96 -18.25
N VAL A 42 4.90 -2.90 -17.14
CA VAL A 42 4.90 -3.95 -16.11
C VAL A 42 3.67 -4.87 -16.20
N GLY A 43 2.80 -4.65 -17.18
CA GLY A 43 1.56 -5.39 -17.44
C GLY A 43 0.40 -5.02 -16.51
N LYS A 44 0.64 -4.95 -15.19
CA LYS A 44 -0.38 -4.62 -14.20
C LYS A 44 0.20 -3.99 -12.94
N LEU A 45 -0.52 -3.00 -12.40
CA LEU A 45 -0.24 -2.47 -11.06
C LEU A 45 -1.10 -3.16 -9.99
N VAL A 46 -0.46 -3.52 -8.88
CA VAL A 46 -1.07 -4.04 -7.66
C VAL A 46 -1.03 -2.98 -6.56
N TYR A 47 -1.94 -3.05 -5.58
CA TYR A 47 -1.98 -2.06 -4.49
C TYR A 47 -1.37 -2.63 -3.23
N ALA A 48 -0.27 -2.01 -2.78
CA ALA A 48 0.38 -2.34 -1.51
C ALA A 48 -0.29 -1.55 -0.37
N HIS A 49 -0.56 -2.22 0.75
CA HIS A 49 -0.99 -1.55 1.98
C HIS A 49 0.24 -1.00 2.70
N ILE A 50 0.26 0.31 2.88
CA ILE A 50 1.34 1.08 3.48
C ILE A 50 0.81 1.56 4.83
N VAL A 51 1.34 1.00 5.92
CA VAL A 51 0.98 1.44 7.27
C VAL A 51 1.85 2.63 7.62
N LYS A 52 1.25 3.82 7.67
CA LYS A 52 2.00 5.02 8.08
C LYS A 52 2.44 4.86 9.54
N PRO A 53 3.74 4.97 9.88
CA PRO A 53 4.15 4.99 11.28
C PRO A 53 3.37 6.11 11.99
N HIS A 54 2.81 5.80 13.16
CA HIS A 54 1.92 6.65 13.97
C HIS A 54 0.48 6.85 13.48
N SER A 55 0.00 6.18 12.42
CA SER A 55 -1.44 6.21 12.11
C SER A 55 -2.22 5.26 13.02
N LYS A 56 -3.32 5.74 13.61
CA LYS A 56 -4.30 4.90 14.33
C LYS A 56 -5.13 4.08 13.33
N GLY A 57 -4.48 3.21 12.55
CA GLY A 57 -5.13 2.32 11.58
C GLY A 57 -5.37 2.91 10.20
N GLY A 58 -4.66 3.97 9.82
CA GLY A 58 -4.72 4.52 8.46
C GLY A 58 -3.79 3.74 7.53
N ALA A 59 -4.32 2.74 6.83
CA ALA A 59 -3.61 2.08 5.73
C ALA A 59 -3.75 2.93 4.46
N LEU A 60 -2.64 3.44 3.95
CA LEU A 60 -2.59 4.01 2.60
C LEU A 60 -2.48 2.85 1.62
N LEU A 61 -3.20 2.92 0.51
CA LEU A 61 -2.99 2.00 -0.61
C LEU A 61 -2.20 2.76 -1.66
N LEU A 62 -1.11 2.17 -2.19
CA LEU A 62 -0.28 2.75 -3.25
C LEU A 62 -0.09 1.76 -4.40
N PRO A 63 -0.14 2.21 -5.67
CA PRO A 63 0.05 1.33 -6.82
C PRO A 63 1.53 1.01 -7.03
N MET A 64 1.84 -0.28 -7.18
CA MET A 64 3.18 -0.83 -7.38
C MET A 64 3.16 -1.89 -8.47
N CYS A 65 4.31 -2.11 -9.14
CA CYS A 65 4.50 -3.30 -9.95
C CYS A 65 4.70 -4.53 -9.05
N ARG A 66 4.49 -5.74 -9.60
CA ARG A 66 4.57 -6.99 -8.81
C ARG A 66 5.92 -7.19 -8.13
N ASN A 67 7.03 -6.86 -8.80
CA ASN A 67 8.37 -6.97 -8.22
C ASN A 67 8.57 -6.01 -7.04
N CYS A 68 8.26 -4.72 -7.22
CA CYS A 68 8.41 -3.75 -6.11
C CYS A 68 7.46 -4.06 -4.95
N HIS A 69 6.28 -4.63 -5.21
CA HIS A 69 5.38 -5.09 -4.16
C HIS A 69 5.98 -6.28 -3.39
N GLY A 70 6.59 -7.26 -4.07
CA GLY A 70 7.30 -8.35 -3.39
C GLY A 70 8.45 -7.82 -2.54
N ASN A 71 9.31 -6.98 -3.12
CA ASN A 71 10.41 -6.35 -2.38
C ASN A 71 9.92 -5.51 -1.19
N HIS A 72 8.76 -4.87 -1.30
CA HIS A 72 8.16 -4.15 -0.18
C HIS A 72 7.74 -5.10 0.95
N ASP A 73 7.03 -6.17 0.61
CA ASP A 73 6.56 -7.17 1.59
C ASP A 73 7.73 -7.89 2.26
N ASP A 74 8.81 -8.13 1.53
CA ASP A 74 10.03 -8.80 2.01
C ASP A 74 11.00 -7.84 2.71
N GLY A 75 10.72 -6.53 2.75
CA GLY A 75 11.59 -5.54 3.38
C GLY A 75 12.87 -5.20 2.59
N LEU A 76 12.92 -5.54 1.30
CA LEU A 76 14.09 -5.45 0.43
C LEU A 76 14.21 -4.13 -0.35
N LEU A 77 13.31 -3.18 -0.13
CA LEU A 77 13.43 -1.85 -0.73
C LEU A 77 14.64 -1.09 -0.15
N THR A 78 15.32 -0.34 -1.00
CA THR A 78 16.40 0.55 -0.57
C THR A 78 15.86 1.72 0.28
N ALA A 79 16.73 2.36 1.08
CA ALA A 79 16.35 3.54 1.85
C ALA A 79 15.75 4.67 0.99
N ARG A 80 16.26 4.84 -0.24
CA ARG A 80 15.72 5.81 -1.21
C ARG A 80 14.31 5.44 -1.68
N GLU A 81 14.04 4.15 -1.88
CA GLU A 81 12.72 3.67 -2.27
C GLU A 81 11.72 3.76 -1.12
N TRP A 82 12.13 3.41 0.10
CA TRP A 82 11.30 3.61 1.30
C TRP A 82 10.90 5.08 1.49
N LYS A 83 11.80 6.02 1.20
CA LYS A 83 11.51 7.47 1.28
C LYS A 83 10.43 7.93 0.29
N LYS A 84 10.25 7.23 -0.84
CA LYS A 84 9.14 7.51 -1.78
C LYS A 84 7.78 7.11 -1.22
N LEU A 85 7.75 6.11 -0.34
CA LEU A 85 6.53 5.59 0.29
C LEU A 85 6.16 6.37 1.55
N TYR A 86 7.18 6.78 2.30
CA TYR A 86 7.06 7.56 3.52
C TYR A 86 7.90 8.83 3.39
N PRO A 87 7.43 9.84 2.63
CA PRO A 87 8.08 11.14 2.68
C PRO A 87 7.95 11.67 4.11
N THR A 88 9.06 11.64 4.85
CA THR A 88 9.22 12.36 6.11
C THR A 88 9.07 13.85 5.80
N LYS A 89 8.10 14.52 6.45
CA LYS A 89 8.01 15.98 6.42
C LYS A 89 9.29 16.60 6.99
#